data_AF-A0A8C2CNS4-F1
#
_entry.id   AF-A0A8C2CNS4-F1
#
_cell.length_a   1.000
_cell.length_b   1.000
_cell.length_c   1.000
_cell.angle_alpha   90.00
_cell.angle_beta   90.00
_cell.angle_gamma   90.00
#
_symmetry.space_group_name_H-M   'P 1'
#
loop_
_entity.id
_entity.type
_entity.pdbx_description
1 polymer ?
#
loop_
_entity_poly.entity_id
_entity_poly.type
_entity_poly.pdbx_seq_one_letter_code
_entity_poly.pdbx_strand_id
1 'polypeptide(L)'
;GKKKILQKLNYWEKYLKEKGAVAAPSHCFRQSTAPPVNEFKAGMKLEAQDPRNTTSTCIATVVGLTGSRLRLRLDGSDNKNDFWRLVDSSEIQPIGNCEKNGGMLQPPLGEKDNKNDSALFSKSPSYNDF
;
A
#
# COMPACT_ATOMS: atom_id res chain seq x y z
N GLY A 1 18.55 -14.26 -0.46
CA GLY A 1 20.02 -14.32 -0.68
C GLY A 1 20.34 -14.28 -2.16
N LYS A 2 21.49 -13.70 -2.54
CA LYS A 2 21.92 -13.42 -3.93
C LYS A 2 21.77 -14.64 -4.88
N LYS A 3 22.08 -15.87 -4.43
CA LYS A 3 21.92 -17.11 -5.22
C LYS A 3 20.49 -17.38 -5.72
N LYS A 4 19.46 -17.07 -4.92
CA LYS A 4 18.04 -17.34 -5.26
C LYS A 4 17.50 -16.34 -6.28
N ILE A 5 18.07 -15.13 -6.32
CA ILE A 5 17.76 -14.08 -7.31
C ILE A 5 18.39 -14.45 -8.66
N LEU A 6 19.66 -14.87 -8.65
CA LEU A 6 20.37 -15.33 -9.85
C LEU A 6 19.70 -16.55 -10.51
N GLN A 7 19.21 -17.51 -9.71
CA GLN A 7 18.43 -18.64 -10.25
C GLN A 7 17.13 -18.21 -10.94
N LYS A 8 16.43 -17.18 -10.44
CA LYS A 8 15.22 -16.65 -11.08
C LYS A 8 15.51 -15.88 -12.37
N LEU A 9 16.60 -15.12 -12.42
CA LEU A 9 17.02 -14.38 -13.62
C LEU A 9 17.38 -15.35 -14.75
N ASN A 10 18.17 -16.37 -14.44
CA ASN A 10 18.52 -17.43 -15.39
C ASN A 10 17.29 -18.21 -15.90
N TYR A 11 16.22 -18.29 -15.10
CA TYR A 11 14.97 -18.92 -15.51
C TYR A 11 14.17 -18.06 -16.50
N TRP A 12 14.05 -16.75 -16.25
CA TRP A 12 13.31 -15.85 -17.15
C TRP A 12 13.96 -15.73 -18.53
N GLU A 13 15.29 -15.60 -18.59
CA GLU A 13 16.02 -15.59 -19.85
C GLU A 13 15.82 -16.88 -20.64
N LYS A 14 15.93 -18.04 -19.96
CA LYS A 14 15.66 -19.35 -20.56
C LYS A 14 14.22 -19.45 -21.08
N TYR A 15 13.24 -19.02 -20.28
CA TYR A 15 11.82 -19.05 -20.66
C TYR A 15 11.55 -18.21 -21.92
N LEU A 16 12.06 -16.98 -21.97
CA LEU A 16 11.91 -16.10 -23.14
C LEU A 16 12.52 -16.72 -24.40
N LYS A 17 13.72 -17.31 -24.26
CA LYS A 17 14.38 -18.03 -25.35
C LYS A 17 13.55 -19.23 -25.83
N GLU A 18 13.04 -20.07 -24.92
CA GLU A 18 12.21 -21.23 -25.26
C GLU A 18 10.89 -20.85 -25.91
N LYS A 19 10.34 -19.67 -25.57
CA LYS A 19 9.09 -19.16 -26.15
C LYS A 19 9.29 -18.29 -27.39
N GLY A 20 10.53 -18.02 -27.81
CA GLY A 20 10.80 -17.08 -28.91
C GLY A 20 10.25 -15.67 -28.64
N ALA A 21 10.18 -15.28 -27.36
CA ALA A 21 9.53 -14.05 -26.90
C ALA A 21 10.55 -13.03 -26.40
N VAL A 22 10.13 -11.76 -26.33
CA VAL A 22 10.91 -10.65 -25.78
C VAL A 22 10.17 -10.05 -24.60
N ALA A 23 10.89 -9.77 -23.51
CA ALA A 23 10.29 -9.06 -22.37
C ALA A 23 9.94 -7.63 -22.75
N ALA A 24 8.84 -7.10 -22.21
CA ALA A 24 8.54 -5.68 -22.32
C ALA A 24 9.72 -4.87 -21.71
N PRO A 25 10.25 -3.86 -22.44
CA PRO A 25 11.30 -2.99 -21.92
C PRO A 25 10.90 -2.28 -20.62
N SER A 26 11.88 -1.96 -19.77
CA SER A 26 11.62 -1.29 -18.48
C SER A 26 10.90 0.06 -18.62
N HIS A 27 11.16 0.81 -19.70
CA HIS A 27 10.52 2.10 -19.96
C HIS A 27 9.02 1.99 -20.27
N CYS A 28 8.49 0.78 -20.51
CA CYS A 28 7.05 0.55 -20.64
C CYS A 28 6.33 0.62 -19.29
N PHE A 29 7.05 0.65 -18.17
CA PHE A 29 6.50 0.63 -16.82
C PHE A 29 6.79 1.94 -16.11
N ARG A 30 5.78 2.50 -15.42
CA ARG A 30 5.96 3.61 -14.47
C ARG A 30 6.49 3.06 -13.15
N GLN A 31 7.71 2.55 -13.15
CA GLN A 31 8.38 1.95 -12.01
C GLN A 31 9.84 2.41 -11.95
N SER A 32 10.36 2.59 -10.74
CA SER A 32 11.78 2.87 -10.54
C SER A 32 12.65 1.75 -11.11
N THR A 33 13.79 2.11 -11.72
CA THR A 33 14.72 1.12 -12.31
C THR A 33 15.23 0.13 -11.25
N ALA A 34 15.46 0.61 -10.03
CA ALA A 34 15.70 -0.22 -8.86
C ALA A 34 14.43 -0.28 -8.00
N PRO A 35 14.00 -1.47 -7.54
CA PRO A 35 12.87 -1.59 -6.62
C PRO A 35 13.11 -0.76 -5.35
N PRO A 36 12.12 0.01 -4.87
CA PRO A 36 12.28 0.83 -3.68
C PRO A 36 12.47 -0.04 -2.43
N VAL A 37 13.26 0.47 -1.48
CA VAL A 37 13.50 -0.16 -0.19
C VAL A 37 12.22 -0.07 0.65
N ASN A 38 11.85 -1.18 1.29
CA ASN A 38 10.69 -1.25 2.17
C ASN A 38 11.14 -1.22 3.63
N GLU A 39 10.89 -0.09 4.30
CA GLU A 39 11.25 0.12 5.71
C GLU A 39 10.05 0.02 6.66
N PHE A 40 8.86 -0.30 6.15
CA PHE A 40 7.67 -0.48 6.96
C PHE A 40 7.75 -1.75 7.81
N LYS A 41 7.02 -1.74 8.92
CA LYS A 41 6.82 -2.88 9.82
C LYS A 41 5.34 -3.19 9.95
N ALA A 42 5.01 -4.47 10.18
CA ALA A 42 3.65 -4.84 10.52
C ALA A 42 3.19 -4.08 11.77
N GLY A 43 1.95 -3.62 11.77
CA GLY A 43 1.36 -2.78 12.82
C GLY A 43 1.52 -1.27 12.61
N MET A 44 2.43 -0.82 11.73
CA MET A 44 2.51 0.61 11.39
C MET A 44 1.22 1.09 10.72
N LYS A 45 0.86 2.34 11.00
CA LYS A 45 -0.32 3.00 10.44
C LYS A 45 0.07 4.09 9.46
N LEU A 46 -0.78 4.30 8.47
CA LEU A 46 -0.63 5.29 7.41
C LEU A 46 -2.00 5.72 6.89
N GLU A 47 -2.02 6.76 6.07
CA GLU A 47 -3.22 7.15 5.32
C GLU A 47 -3.24 6.45 3.96
N ALA A 48 -4.38 5.90 3.56
CA ALA A 48 -4.55 5.26 2.26
C ALA A 48 -5.89 5.62 1.62
N GLN A 49 -5.93 5.69 0.28
CA GLN A 49 -7.20 5.75 -0.44
C GLN A 49 -7.98 4.43 -0.30
N ASP A 50 -9.27 4.49 0.01
CA ASP A 50 -10.12 3.28 0.05
C ASP A 50 -10.29 2.73 -1.38
N PRO A 51 -9.86 1.49 -1.69
CA PRO A 51 -10.03 0.91 -3.02
C PRO A 51 -11.49 0.79 -3.48
N ARG A 52 -12.46 0.84 -2.54
CA ARG A 52 -13.90 0.77 -2.80
C ARG A 52 -14.54 2.15 -2.92
N ASN A 53 -13.85 3.20 -2.47
CA ASN A 53 -14.22 4.59 -2.68
C ASN A 53 -12.96 5.46 -2.79
N THR A 54 -12.45 5.64 -4.00
CA THR A 54 -11.16 6.32 -4.25
C THR A 54 -11.16 7.81 -3.89
N THR A 55 -12.32 8.39 -3.56
CA THR A 55 -12.42 9.77 -3.05
C THR A 55 -12.16 9.87 -1.54
N SER A 56 -12.19 8.74 -0.84
CA SER A 56 -12.00 8.66 0.62
C SER A 56 -10.55 8.33 0.95
N THR A 57 -9.97 9.10 1.86
CA THR A 57 -8.69 8.77 2.52
C THR A 57 -9.00 8.27 3.92
N CYS A 58 -8.50 7.07 4.25
CA CYS A 58 -8.77 6.38 5.50
C CYS A 58 -7.45 6.07 6.22
N ILE A 59 -7.52 5.78 7.53
CA ILE A 59 -6.40 5.16 8.24
C ILE A 59 -6.31 3.69 7.85
N ALA A 60 -5.09 3.24 7.57
CA ALA A 60 -4.80 1.85 7.27
C ALA A 60 -3.63 1.34 8.11
N THR A 61 -3.72 0.08 8.53
CA THR A 61 -2.67 -0.66 9.23
C THR A 61 -1.94 -1.60 8.26
N VAL A 62 -0.60 -1.63 8.34
CA VAL A 62 0.24 -2.61 7.65
C VAL A 62 0.05 -3.98 8.31
N VAL A 63 -0.66 -4.89 7.63
CA VAL A 63 -0.93 -6.26 8.13
C VAL A 63 -0.01 -7.30 7.50
N GLY A 64 0.81 -6.92 6.52
CA GLY A 64 1.79 -7.82 5.91
C GLY A 64 2.73 -7.10 4.93
N LEU A 65 3.85 -7.76 4.61
CA LEU A 65 4.91 -7.21 3.76
C LEU A 65 5.32 -8.26 2.72
N THR A 66 5.57 -7.85 1.48
CA THR A 66 6.14 -8.74 0.44
C THR A 66 6.95 -7.93 -0.57
N GLY A 67 8.28 -7.99 -0.46
CA GLY A 67 9.18 -7.17 -1.25
C GLY A 67 8.88 -5.68 -1.02
N SER A 68 8.75 -4.91 -2.11
CA SER A 68 8.40 -3.49 -2.07
C SER A 68 6.90 -3.22 -1.89
N ARG A 69 6.08 -4.22 -1.53
CA ARG A 69 4.63 -4.07 -1.34
C ARG A 69 4.21 -4.24 0.11
N LEU A 70 3.22 -3.46 0.49
CA LEU A 70 2.50 -3.47 1.77
C LEU A 70 1.14 -4.12 1.56
N ARG A 71 0.74 -5.03 2.46
CA ARG A 71 -0.64 -5.46 2.60
C ARG A 71 -1.28 -4.58 3.68
N LEU A 72 -2.32 -3.86 3.30
CA LEU A 72 -2.99 -2.86 4.11
C LEU A 72 -4.41 -3.31 4.43
N ARG A 73 -4.85 -3.00 5.64
CA ARG A 73 -6.24 -3.10 6.08
C ARG A 73 -6.69 -1.73 6.53
N LEU A 74 -7.88 -1.30 6.11
CA LEU A 74 -8.45 -0.06 6.63
C LEU A 74 -8.91 -0.28 8.07
N ASP A 75 -8.55 0.63 8.96
CA ASP A 75 -8.95 0.55 10.36
C ASP A 75 -10.48 0.70 10.46
N GLY A 76 -11.14 -0.20 11.19
CA GLY A 76 -12.60 -0.30 11.24
C GLY A 76 -13.22 -1.22 10.19
N SER A 77 -12.47 -1.68 9.18
CA SER A 77 -12.96 -2.64 8.18
C SER A 77 -12.76 -4.10 8.56
N ASP A 78 -13.39 -5.00 7.81
CA ASP A 78 -13.12 -6.44 7.90
C ASP A 78 -11.73 -6.84 7.37
N ASN A 79 -11.38 -8.12 7.53
CA ASN A 79 -10.12 -8.71 7.06
C ASN A 79 -10.20 -9.37 5.67
N LYS A 80 -11.35 -9.27 5.01
CA LYS A 80 -11.61 -9.87 3.69
C LYS A 80 -11.26 -8.91 2.56
N ASN A 81 -11.18 -7.62 2.87
CA ASN A 81 -10.90 -6.54 1.91
C ASN A 81 -9.48 -5.94 2.05
N ASP A 82 -8.52 -6.69 2.59
CA ASP A 82 -7.11 -6.27 2.59
C ASP A 82 -6.60 -6.04 1.16
N PHE A 83 -5.80 -5.01 0.95
CA PHE A 83 -5.29 -4.63 -0.37
C PHE A 83 -3.78 -4.41 -0.38
N TRP A 84 -3.18 -4.44 -1.57
CA TRP A 84 -1.74 -4.26 -1.73
C TRP A 84 -1.40 -2.91 -2.35
N ARG A 85 -0.37 -2.25 -1.83
CA ARG A 85 0.23 -1.05 -2.42
C ARG A 85 1.75 -1.15 -2.40
N LEU A 86 2.41 -0.55 -3.39
CA LEU A 86 3.86 -0.36 -3.36
C LEU A 86 4.20 0.73 -2.33
N VAL A 87 5.40 0.65 -1.75
CA VAL A 87 5.90 1.66 -0.79
C VAL A 87 6.05 3.06 -1.40
N ASP A 88 6.16 3.16 -2.72
CA ASP A 88 6.25 4.41 -3.49
C ASP A 88 4.92 4.80 -4.16
N SER A 89 3.81 4.17 -3.77
CA SER A 89 2.50 4.52 -4.29
C SER A 89 2.06 5.91 -3.80
N SER A 90 1.55 6.74 -4.71
CA SER A 90 0.96 8.04 -4.35
C SER A 90 -0.35 7.92 -3.55
N GLU A 91 -0.95 6.74 -3.52
CA GLU A 91 -2.22 6.47 -2.83
C GLU A 91 -2.03 6.13 -1.34
N ILE A 92 -0.78 6.05 -0.87
CA ILE A 92 -0.45 5.92 0.54
C ILE A 92 0.36 7.12 1.00
N GLN A 93 0.12 7.62 2.19
CA GLN A 93 0.73 8.83 2.72
C GLN A 93 1.02 8.67 4.22
N PRO A 94 2.03 9.37 4.76
CA PRO A 94 2.21 9.44 6.21
C PRO A 94 0.98 10.08 6.87
N ILE A 95 0.73 9.71 8.12
CA ILE A 95 -0.37 10.30 8.91
C ILE A 95 -0.18 11.81 9.04
N GLY A 96 -1.28 12.56 8.90
CA GLY A 96 -1.33 14.03 8.89
C GLY A 96 -1.29 14.64 7.49
N ASN A 97 -1.06 13.86 6.44
CA ASN A 97 -1.00 14.38 5.08
C ASN A 97 -2.38 14.85 4.57
N CYS A 98 -3.45 14.12 4.88
CA CYS A 98 -4.81 14.48 4.48
C CYS A 98 -5.19 15.86 5.05
N GLU A 99 -4.99 16.05 6.36
CA GLU A 99 -5.25 17.31 7.07
C GLU A 99 -4.36 18.45 6.54
N LYS A 100 -3.06 18.20 6.34
CA LYS A 100 -2.11 19.19 5.79
C LYS A 100 -2.56 19.73 4.43
N ASN A 101 -3.26 18.91 3.64
CA ASN A 101 -3.77 19.29 2.32
C ASN A 101 -5.24 19.77 2.36
N GLY A 102 -5.78 20.09 3.54
CA GLY A 102 -7.14 20.60 3.73
C GLY A 102 -8.24 19.53 3.61
N GLY A 103 -7.87 18.25 3.59
CA GLY A 103 -8.79 17.14 3.57
C GLY A 103 -9.22 16.71 4.98
N MET A 104 -10.15 15.76 5.02
CA MET A 104 -10.62 15.11 6.25
C MET A 104 -10.64 13.61 6.03
N LEU A 105 -10.07 12.85 6.98
CA LEU A 105 -10.12 11.39 6.91
C LEU A 105 -11.57 10.92 6.97
N GLN A 106 -11.85 9.85 6.25
CA GLN A 106 -13.16 9.24 6.15
C GLN A 106 -13.13 7.85 6.79
N PRO A 107 -14.23 7.39 7.39
CA PRO A 107 -14.36 5.98 7.76
C PRO A 107 -14.32 5.10 6.49
N PRO A 108 -13.82 3.86 6.57
CA PRO A 108 -13.85 2.94 5.44
C PRO A 108 -15.27 2.58 5.02
N LEU A 109 -15.48 2.35 3.72
CA LEU A 109 -16.78 1.93 3.20
C LEU A 109 -17.23 0.60 3.85
N GLY A 110 -18.48 0.51 4.31
CA GLY A 110 -19.02 -0.73 4.92
C GLY A 110 -18.86 -0.84 6.44
N GLU A 111 -18.36 0.21 7.10
CA GLU A 111 -18.55 0.36 8.55
C GLU A 111 -20.03 0.63 8.87
N LYS A 112 -20.55 0.02 9.94
CA LYS A 112 -21.89 0.34 10.42
C LYS A 112 -21.79 1.68 11.14
N ASP A 113 -22.43 2.71 10.60
CA ASP A 113 -22.53 4.05 11.18
C ASP A 113 -22.95 4.04 12.66
N ASN A 114 -22.01 3.92 13.58
CA ASN A 114 -22.17 4.44 14.93
C ASN A 114 -21.69 5.89 14.87
N LYS A 115 -22.61 6.80 14.53
CA LYS A 115 -22.38 8.25 14.35
C LYS A 115 -21.66 8.96 15.50
N ASN A 116 -21.49 8.31 16.65
CA ASN A 116 -20.77 8.82 17.81
C ASN A 116 -19.24 8.73 17.71
N ASP A 117 -18.67 7.92 16.81
CA ASP A 117 -17.21 7.79 16.64
C ASP A 117 -16.64 8.70 15.54
N SER A 118 -17.46 9.55 14.92
CA SER A 118 -17.05 10.53 13.90
C SER A 118 -15.95 11.48 14.37
N ALA A 119 -15.81 11.69 15.69
CA ALA A 119 -14.73 12.47 16.29
C ALA A 119 -13.37 11.74 16.33
N LEU A 120 -13.34 10.40 16.26
CA LEU A 120 -12.10 9.61 16.22
C LEU A 120 -11.43 9.66 14.84
N PHE A 121 -12.23 9.87 13.79
CA PHE A 121 -11.73 9.95 12.41
C PHE A 121 -11.53 11.38 11.92
N SER A 122 -12.01 12.40 12.64
CA SER A 122 -11.90 13.80 12.17
C SER A 122 -10.53 14.43 12.41
N LYS A 123 -9.66 13.79 13.19
CA LYS A 123 -8.27 14.21 13.40
C LYS A 123 -7.34 13.06 13.08
N SER A 124 -6.28 13.37 12.32
CA SER A 124 -5.19 12.42 12.12
C SER A 124 -4.58 12.11 13.49
N PRO A 125 -4.53 10.84 13.93
CA PRO A 125 -3.85 10.51 15.18
C PRO A 125 -2.38 10.94 15.10
N SER A 126 -1.85 11.52 16.17
CA SER A 126 -0.45 11.90 16.23
C SER A 126 0.43 10.66 16.12
N TYR A 127 1.65 10.80 15.62
CA TYR A 127 2.63 9.72 15.62
C TYR A 127 2.87 9.15 17.04
N ASN A 128 2.68 9.97 18.08
CA ASN A 128 2.82 9.55 19.47
C ASN A 128 1.61 8.82 20.05
N ASP A 129 0.51 8.70 19.29
CA ASP A 129 -0.70 8.02 19.75
C ASP A 129 -0.66 6.49 19.51
N PHE A 130 0.47 5.95 19.03
CA PHE A 130 0.67 4.55 18.68
C PHE A 130 1.94 3.92 19.27
#